data_AF-A0A969GLM1-F1
#
_entry.id   AF-A0A969GLM1-F1
#
_cell.length_a   1.000
_cell.length_b   1.000
_cell.length_c   1.000
_cell.angle_alpha   90.00
_cell.angle_beta   90.00
_cell.angle_gamma   90.00
#
_symmetry.space_group_name_H-M   'P 1'
#
loop_
_entity.id
_entity.type
_entity.pdbx_description
1 polymer ?
#
loop_
_entity_poly.entity_id
_entity_poly.type
_entity_poly.pdbx_seq_one_letter_code
_entity_poly.pdbx_strand_id
1 'polypeptide(L)' 'MGIGANLVRRVVDAARATEFATLHLYTTDRSSYYYQLGWAVVERLLYRGHLVTVMSIHIADDV' A
#
# COMPACT_ATOMS: atom_id res chain seq x y z
N MET A 1 17.42 10.37 0.93
CA MET A 1 16.48 10.58 2.06
C MET A 1 15.25 9.72 1.83
N GLY A 2 14.97 8.76 2.71
CA GLY A 2 14.04 7.63 2.48
C GLY A 2 13.08 7.35 3.64
N ILE A 3 12.68 8.38 4.39
CA ILE A 3 11.85 8.23 5.60
C ILE A 3 10.50 7.58 5.29
N GLY A 4 9.83 8.01 4.20
CA GLY A 4 8.56 7.41 3.80
C GLY A 4 8.68 5.91 3.47
N ALA A 5 9.74 5.53 2.75
CA ALA A 5 9.94 4.13 2.37
C ALA A 5 10.23 3.27 3.60
N ASN A 6 11.02 3.80 4.55
CA ASN A 6 11.27 3.14 5.83
C ASN A 6 10.01 3.00 6.68
N LEU A 7 9.15 4.03 6.71
CA LEU A 7 7.86 3.96 7.41
C LEU A 7 6.94 2.89 6.79
N VAL A 8 6.79 2.89 5.47
CA VAL A 8 5.97 1.89 4.77
C VAL A 8 6.48 0.48 5.04
N ARG A 9 7.79 0.25 4.93
CA ARG A 9 8.40 -1.05 5.27
C ARG A 9 8.11 -1.45 6.71
N ARG A 10 8.29 -0.55 7.67
CA ARG A 10 8.03 -0.84 9.08
C ARG A 10 6.57 -1.21 9.36
N VAL A 11 5.62 -0.57 8.68
CA VAL A 11 4.19 -0.91 8.77
C VAL A 11 3.92 -2.29 8.16
N VAL A 12 4.50 -2.59 7.00
CA VAL A 12 4.38 -3.92 6.37
C VAL A 12 4.95 -5.01 7.28
N ASP A 13 6.13 -4.80 7.87
CA ASP A 13 6.75 -5.76 8.80
C ASP A 13 5.88 -6.01 10.04
N ALA A 14 5.30 -4.95 10.60
CA ALA A 14 4.39 -5.07 11.74
C ALA A 14 3.11 -5.84 11.38
N ALA A 15 2.56 -5.63 10.18
CA ALA A 15 1.40 -6.36 9.69
C ALA A 15 1.71 -7.84 9.45
N ARG A 16 2.88 -8.16 8.89
CA ARG A 16 3.37 -9.55 8.75
C ARG A 16 3.46 -10.27 10.08
N ALA A 17 4.03 -9.61 11.09
CA ALA A 17 4.14 -10.16 12.44
C ALA A 17 2.78 -10.39 13.13
N THR A 18 1.69 -9.85 12.57
CA THR A 18 0.31 -10.04 13.03
C THR A 18 -0.49 -10.92 12.07
N GLU A 19 0.17 -11.64 11.16
CA GLU A 19 -0.44 -12.62 10.24
C GLU A 19 -1.48 -12.03 9.26
N PHE A 20 -1.41 -10.73 8.97
CA PHE A 20 -2.22 -10.16 7.89
C PHE A 20 -1.68 -10.60 6.54
N ALA A 21 -2.57 -11.04 5.64
CA ALA A 21 -2.17 -11.48 4.30
C ALA A 21 -2.04 -10.33 3.29
N THR A 22 -2.87 -9.29 3.43
CA THR A 22 -2.95 -8.19 2.46
C THR A 22 -3.17 -6.87 3.18
N LEU A 23 -2.46 -5.83 2.76
CA LEU A 23 -2.71 -4.46 3.18
C LEU A 23 -3.34 -3.66 2.06
N HIS A 24 -4.25 -2.76 2.42
CA HIS A 24 -4.84 -1.79 1.51
C HIS A 24 -4.47 -0.37 1.92
N LEU A 25 -4.26 0.48 0.92
CA LEU A 25 -4.15 1.93 1.10
C LEU A 25 -4.95 2.63 0.01
N TYR A 26 -5.21 3.91 0.23
CA TYR A 26 -5.71 4.79 -0.81
C TYR A 26 -4.83 6.03 -0.93
N THR A 27 -4.73 6.57 -2.14
CA THR A 27 -3.95 7.79 -2.41
C THR A 27 -4.59 8.58 -3.54
N THR A 28 -4.46 9.91 -3.47
CA THR A 28 -4.94 10.83 -4.50
C THR A 28 -3.91 11.07 -5.62
N ASP A 29 -2.63 11.09 -5.29
CA ASP A 29 -1.55 11.56 -6.18
C ASP A 29 -0.23 10.77 -6.06
N ARG A 30 -0.14 9.77 -5.16
CA ARG A 30 1.12 9.06 -4.85
C ARG A 30 1.13 7.60 -5.31
N SER A 31 0.28 7.20 -6.24
CA SER A 31 0.22 5.80 -6.70
C SER A 31 1.55 5.30 -7.25
N SER A 32 2.29 6.12 -8.00
CA SER A 32 3.60 5.76 -8.55
C SER A 32 4.66 5.53 -7.46
N TYR A 33 4.56 6.24 -6.34
CA TYR A 33 5.47 6.06 -5.20
C TYR A 33 5.25 4.70 -4.53
N TYR A 34 3.99 4.31 -4.29
CA TYR A 34 3.68 3.00 -3.70
C TYR A 34 3.90 1.84 -4.68
N TYR A 35 3.71 2.08 -5.98
CA TYR A 35 4.06 1.10 -7.02
C TYR A 35 5.53 0.68 -6.94
N GLN A 36 6.44 1.64 -6.75
CA GLN A 36 7.88 1.36 -6.54
C GLN A 36 8.17 0.57 -5.26
N LEU A 37 7.23 0.52 -4.31
CA LEU A 37 7.34 -0.24 -3.06
C LEU A 37 6.64 -1.62 -3.14
N GLY A 38 6.19 -2.04 -4.34
CA GLY A 38 5.56 -3.34 -4.55
C GLY A 38 4.04 -3.36 -4.42
N TRP A 39 3.40 -2.20 -4.29
CA TRP A 39 1.94 -2.10 -4.24
C TRP A 39 1.33 -2.13 -5.66
N ALA A 40 0.19 -2.79 -5.82
CA ALA A 40 -0.57 -2.86 -7.05
C ALA A 40 -1.86 -2.03 -6.95
N VAL A 41 -2.34 -1.49 -8.08
CA VAL A 41 -3.64 -0.82 -8.14
C VAL A 41 -4.76 -1.86 -8.06
N VAL A 42 -5.71 -1.67 -7.15
CA VAL A 42 -6.95 -2.46 -7.07
C VAL A 42 -8.03 -1.79 -7.91
N GLU A 43 -8.25 -0.49 -7.69
CA GLU A 43 -9.27 0.28 -8.39
C GLU A 43 -8.96 1.78 -8.36
N ARG A 44 -9.62 2.52 -9.26
CA ARG A 44 -9.65 3.99 -9.25
C ARG A 44 -11.10 4.44 -9.22
N LEU A 45 -11.46 5.25 -8.23
CA LEU A 45 -12.83 5.68 -8.02
C LEU A 45 -12.91 7.17 -7.63
N LEU A 46 -14.07 7.76 -7.88
CA LEU A 46 -14.41 9.08 -7.36
C LEU A 46 -15.02 8.92 -5.97
N TYR A 47 -14.27 9.30 -4.94
CA TYR A 47 -14.72 9.24 -3.55
C TYR A 47 -14.84 10.65 -2.99
N ARG A 48 -16.06 11.05 -2.60
CA ARG A 48 -16.38 12.39 -2.06
C ARG A 48 -15.86 13.55 -2.94
N GLY A 49 -15.95 13.38 -4.26
CA GLY A 49 -15.49 14.37 -5.25
C GLY A 49 -13.99 14.33 -5.57
N HIS A 50 -13.23 13.42 -4.99
CA HIS A 50 -11.80 13.24 -5.26
C HIS A 50 -11.53 11.95 -6.01
N LEU A 51 -10.70 12.02 -7.05
CA LEU A 51 -10.15 10.82 -7.68
C LEU A 51 -9.16 10.17 -6.72
N VAL A 52 -9.47 8.94 -6.34
CA VAL A 52 -8.68 8.15 -5.40
C VAL A 52 -8.28 6.85 -6.08
N THR A 53 -7.02 6.46 -5.89
CA THR A 53 -6.51 5.14 -6.27
C THR A 53 -6.42 4.29 -5.02
N VAL A 54 -7.13 3.16 -5.00
CA VAL A 54 -6.96 2.13 -3.98
C VAL A 54 -5.87 1.17 -4.46
N MET A 55 -4.94 0.85 -3.56
CA MET A 55 -3.82 -0.04 -3.83
C MET A 55 -3.74 -1.13 -2.78
N SER A 56 -3.14 -2.26 -3.15
CA SER A 56 -2.88 -3.37 -2.23
C SER A 56 -1.48 -3.93 -2.38
N ILE A 57 -0.98 -4.53 -1.32
CA ILE A 57 0.21 -5.38 -1.35
C ILE A 57 -0.09 -6.69 -0.62
N HIS A 58 0.28 -7.81 -1.22
CA HIS A 58 0.25 -9.10 -0.57
C HIS A 58 1.54 -9.27 0.25
N ILE A 59 1.40 -9.67 1.51
CA ILE A 59 2.50 -9.67 2.49
C ILE A 59 2.63 -10.98 3.25
N ALA A 60 1.71 -11.94 3.09
CA ALA A 60 1.91 -13.29 3.61
C ALA A 60 3.09 -13.96 2.93
N ASP A 61 3.79 -14.82 3.67
CA ASP A 61 4.84 -15.66 3.11
C ASP A 61 4.18 -16.79 2.31
N ASP A 62 4.73 -17.09 1.12
CA ASP A 62 4.35 -18.29 0.38
C ASP A 62 4.83 -19.51 1.18
N VAL A 63 3.89 -20.30 1.71
CA VAL A 63 4.13 -21.53 2.48
C VAL A 63 4.74 -22.63 1.62
#